data_AF-A0A3S4GK23-F1
#
_entry.id   AF-A0A3S4GK23-F1
#
_cell.length_a   1.000
_cell.length_b   1.000
_cell.length_c   1.000
_cell.angle_alpha   90.00
_cell.angle_beta   90.00
_cell.angle_gamma   90.00
#
_symmetry.space_group_name_H-M   'P 1'
#
loop_
_entity.id
_entity.type
_entity.pdbx_description
1 polymer ?
#
loop_
_entity_poly.entity_id
_entity_poly.type
_entity_poly.pdbx_seq_one_letter_code
_entity_poly.pdbx_strand_id
1 'polypeptide(L)' 'MRRWLEANPHDDFAPEVRQQLTTAPLHHVTWTREYLGWGVFVLMAR' A
#
# COMPACT_ATOMS: atom_id res chain seq x y z
N MET A 1 -5.12 -6.60 5.47
CA MET A 1 -5.10 -7.44 4.25
C MET A 1 -4.54 -8.83 4.46
N ARG A 2 -3.39 -9.06 5.11
CA ARG A 2 -2.89 -10.43 5.39
C ARG A 2 -3.92 -11.34 6.09
N ARG A 3 -4.57 -10.85 7.16
CA ARG A 3 -5.65 -11.58 7.86
C ARG A 3 -6.90 -11.82 7.00
N TRP A 4 -7.17 -10.93 6.05
CA TRP A 4 -8.31 -11.11 5.13
C TRP A 4 -8.02 -12.22 4.12
N LEU A 5 -6.78 -12.29 3.62
CA LEU A 5 -6.31 -13.34 2.71
C LEU A 5 -6.30 -14.72 3.40
N GLU A 6 -5.98 -14.78 4.69
CA GLU A 6 -6.05 -16.01 5.49
C GLU A 6 -7.49 -16.53 5.62
N ALA A 7 -8.48 -15.63 5.73
CA ALA A 7 -9.89 -16.00 5.84
C ALA A 7 -10.56 -16.28 4.48
N ASN A 8 -10.00 -15.77 3.37
CA ASN A 8 -10.58 -15.89 2.02
C ASN A 8 -9.54 -16.42 1.02
N PRO A 9 -9.04 -17.66 1.19
CA PRO A 9 -7.97 -18.20 0.36
C PRO A 9 -8.39 -18.60 -1.07
N HIS A 10 -9.69 -18.80 -1.29
CA HIS A 10 -10.26 -19.24 -2.57
C HIS A 10 -11.01 -18.13 -3.32
N ASP A 11 -10.94 -16.91 -2.80
CA ASP A 11 -11.52 -15.75 -3.46
C ASP A 11 -10.70 -15.42 -4.72
N ASP A 12 -11.38 -15.02 -5.79
CA ASP A 12 -10.73 -14.69 -7.07
C ASP A 12 -9.71 -13.56 -6.94
N PHE A 13 -9.85 -12.69 -5.93
CA PHE A 13 -8.94 -11.59 -5.61
C PHE A 13 -7.74 -12.02 -4.76
N ALA A 14 -7.77 -13.22 -4.15
CA ALA A 14 -6.69 -13.75 -3.33
C ALA A 14 -5.30 -13.75 -4.01
N PRO A 15 -5.14 -14.15 -5.29
CA PRO A 15 -3.85 -14.09 -5.98
C PRO A 15 -3.31 -12.66 -6.10
N GLU A 16 -4.16 -11.67 -6.41
CA GLU A 16 -3.74 -10.27 -6.56
C GLU A 16 -3.30 -9.68 -5.21
N VAL A 17 -4.07 -9.93 -4.15
CA VAL A 17 -3.73 -9.47 -2.80
C VAL A 17 -2.43 -10.11 -2.32
N ARG A 18 -2.18 -11.39 -2.65
CA ARG A 18 -0.91 -12.05 -2.34
C ARG A 18 0.26 -11.42 -3.07
N GLN A 19 0.10 -11.09 -4.35
CA GLN A 19 1.13 -10.41 -5.12
C GLN A 19 1.45 -9.04 -4.51
N GLN A 20 0.44 -8.22 -4.21
CA GLN A 20 0.63 -6.91 -3.59
C GLN A 20 1.30 -7.01 -2.21
N LEU A 21 0.88 -7.95 -1.36
CA LEU A 21 1.50 -8.14 -0.04
C LEU A 21 2.97 -8.56 -0.11
N THR A 22 3.38 -9.14 -1.24
CA THR A 22 4.77 -9.57 -1.48
C THR A 22 5.63 -8.41 -2.00
N THR A 23 5.11 -7.59 -2.91
CA THR A 23 5.89 -6.57 -3.63
C THR A 23 5.82 -5.18 -2.98
N ALA A 24 4.68 -4.82 -2.39
CA ALA A 24 4.45 -3.47 -1.87
C ALA A 24 5.43 -3.05 -0.75
N PRO A 25 5.83 -3.92 0.20
CA PRO A 25 6.79 -3.53 1.23
C PRO A 25 8.15 -3.13 0.64
N LEU A 26 8.65 -3.91 -0.33
CA LEU A 26 9.92 -3.61 -1.01
C LEU A 26 9.82 -2.29 -1.78
N HIS A 27 8.74 -2.12 -2.55
CA HIS A 27 8.51 -0.88 -3.30
C HIS A 27 8.46 0.35 -2.39
N HIS A 28 7.83 0.22 -1.21
CA HIS A 28 7.75 1.29 -0.23
C HIS A 28 9.13 1.72 0.29
N VAL A 29 9.99 0.77 0.66
CA VAL A 29 11.32 1.10 1.21
C VAL A 29 12.32 1.54 0.15
N THR A 30 12.22 1.03 -1.08
CA THR A 30 13.13 1.39 -2.17
C THR A 30 12.81 2.76 -2.76
N TRP A 31 11.52 3.11 -2.89
CA TRP A 31 11.11 4.28 -3.66
C TRP A 31 10.29 5.29 -2.86
N THR A 32 9.29 4.82 -2.12
CA THR A 32 8.29 5.73 -1.54
C THR A 32 8.82 6.43 -0.28
N ARG A 33 9.51 5.71 0.60
CA ARG A 33 9.95 6.23 1.90
C ARG A 33 10.94 7.39 1.77
N GLU A 34 11.85 7.32 0.80
CA GLU A 34 12.90 8.32 0.63
C GLU A 34 12.49 9.47 -0.29
N TYR A 35 11.70 9.19 -1.33
CA TYR A 35 11.44 10.14 -2.40
C TYR A 35 10.01 10.72 -2.41
N LEU A 36 9.05 10.11 -1.70
CA LEU A 36 7.67 10.60 -1.62
C LEU A 36 7.30 11.00 -0.20
N GLY A 37 7.23 12.32 0.02
CA GLY A 37 6.62 12.91 1.21
C GLY A 37 5.16 13.29 0.96
N TRP A 38 4.37 13.38 2.04
CA TRP A 38 3.05 14.00 2.01
C TRP A 38 2.96 15.10 3.05
N GLY A 39 2.14 16.12 2.80
CA GLY A 39 1.88 17.21 3.72
C GLY A 39 0.51 17.83 3.45
N VAL A 40 -0.13 18.34 4.49
CA VAL A 40 -1.39 19.09 4.38
C VAL A 40 -1.05 20.57 4.45
N PHE A 41 -1.43 21.33 3.43
CA PHE A 41 -1.16 22.76 3.34
C PHE A 41 -2.47 23.53 3.44
N VAL A 42 -2.54 24.50 4.34
CA VAL A 42 -3.66 25.42 4.47
C VAL A 42 -3.20 26.80 4.03
N LEU A 43 -3.94 27.40 3.12
CA LEU A 43 -3.62 28.71 2.53
C LEU A 43 -4.77 29.66 2.82
N MET A 44 -4.44 30.90 3.18
CA MET A 44 -5.40 31.99 3.35
C MET A 44 -5.11 33.10 2.33
N ALA A 45 -6.17 33.62 1.71
CA ALA A 45 -6.07 34.76 0.80
C ALA A 45 -5.64 36.00 1.58
N ARG A 46 -4.74 36.78 0.98
CA ARG A 46 -4.30 38.07 1.52
C ARG A 46 -5.34 39.15 1.28
#